data_AF-A0A3D3BS51-F1
#
_entry.id   AF-A0A3D3BS51-F1
#
_cell.length_a   1.000
_cell.length_b   1.000
_cell.length_c   1.000
_cell.angle_alpha   90.00
_cell.angle_beta   90.00
_cell.angle_gamma   90.00
#
_symmetry.space_group_name_H-M   'P 1'
#
loop_
_entity.id
_entity.type
_entity.pdbx_description
1 polymer ?
#
loop_
_entity_poly.entity_id
_entity_poly.type
_entity_poly.pdbx_seq_one_letter_code
_entity_poly.pdbx_strand_id
1 'polypeptide(L)'
;MTARGWVLFIALAVLWGIPYLFIKVAVDELSPAMVVWVRVALGALILLPIVLARGDIKRLSVTNWSWIVVFAFVEIALPFGALSYAEIRLSSSVTAILIAAVPILSAIIGWRIGIDDRISKSRTLGLAIGVIGVVTLVGIDIRGDDWLSVAALGITIVGYSFGPIIVATKLSRAPAMAV
;
A
#
# COMPACT_ATOMS: atom_id res chain seq x y z
N MET A 1 -5.67 16.59 -18.58
CA MET A 1 -6.32 15.40 -17.97
C MET A 1 -7.78 15.40 -18.38
N THR A 2 -8.38 14.24 -18.67
CA THR A 2 -9.77 14.12 -19.13
C THR A 2 -10.77 14.17 -17.96
N ALA A 3 -12.05 14.47 -18.22
CA ALA A 3 -13.11 14.45 -17.18
C ALA A 3 -13.19 13.09 -16.46
N ARG A 4 -12.97 11.99 -17.20
CA ARG A 4 -12.85 10.63 -16.64
C ARG A 4 -11.69 10.52 -15.65
N GLY A 5 -10.57 11.17 -15.91
CA GLY A 5 -9.42 11.21 -15.00
C GLY A 5 -9.77 11.87 -13.66
N TRP A 6 -10.49 12.99 -13.68
CA TRP A 6 -10.96 13.66 -12.46
C TRP A 6 -11.93 12.81 -11.64
N VAL A 7 -12.89 12.16 -12.30
CA VAL A 7 -13.84 11.26 -11.62
C VAL A 7 -13.10 10.09 -10.94
N LEU A 8 -12.17 9.45 -11.65
CA LEU A 8 -11.38 8.36 -11.07
C LEU A 8 -10.49 8.84 -9.92
N PHE A 9 -9.92 10.04 -10.02
CA PHE A 9 -9.12 10.63 -8.95
C PHE A 9 -9.94 10.93 -7.70
N ILE A 10 -11.13 11.53 -7.85
CA ILE A 10 -12.04 11.78 -6.73
C ILE A 10 -12.51 10.47 -6.11
N ALA A 11 -12.91 9.49 -6.94
CA ALA A 11 -13.32 8.17 -6.46
C ALA A 11 -12.20 7.49 -5.67
N LEU A 12 -10.96 7.54 -6.19
CA LEU A 12 -9.79 7.02 -5.48
C LEU A 12 -9.60 7.73 -4.13
N ALA A 13 -9.62 9.07 -4.10
CA ALA A 13 -9.45 9.84 -2.88
C ALA A 13 -10.51 9.51 -1.82
N VAL A 14 -11.78 9.35 -2.23
CA VAL A 14 -12.89 9.00 -1.34
C VAL A 14 -12.77 7.56 -0.85
N LEU A 15 -12.55 6.60 -1.76
CA LEU A 15 -12.45 5.17 -1.43
C LEU A 15 -11.23 4.86 -0.56
N TRP A 16 -10.13 5.62 -0.71
CA TRP A 16 -8.98 5.51 0.18
C TRP A 16 -9.16 6.28 1.49
N GLY A 17 -9.78 7.45 1.46
CA GLY A 17 -9.92 8.32 2.65
C GLY A 17 -10.95 7.84 3.66
N ILE A 18 -12.16 7.47 3.20
CA ILE A 18 -13.28 7.06 4.06
C ILE A 18 -12.93 5.90 5.01
N PRO A 19 -12.23 4.83 4.58
CA PRO A 19 -11.87 3.75 5.47
C PRO A 19 -11.10 4.18 6.72
N TYR A 20 -10.26 5.21 6.66
CA TYR A 20 -9.51 5.70 7.84
C TYR A 20 -10.43 6.25 8.92
N LEU A 21 -11.52 6.94 8.54
CA LEU A 21 -12.54 7.40 9.48
C LEU A 21 -13.19 6.21 10.18
N PHE A 22 -13.61 5.19 9.43
CA PHE A 22 -14.26 4.01 9.99
C PHE A 22 -13.31 3.14 10.81
N ILE A 23 -12.03 3.04 10.44
CA ILE A 23 -11.01 2.34 11.21
C ILE A 23 -10.87 3.00 12.58
N LYS A 24 -10.81 4.33 12.64
CA LYS A 24 -10.72 5.06 13.91
C LYS A 24 -11.89 4.75 14.86
N VAL A 25 -13.10 4.64 14.33
CA VAL A 25 -14.29 4.24 15.10
C VAL A 25 -14.23 2.76 15.50
N ALA A 26 -13.81 1.88 14.59
CA ALA A 26 -13.80 0.44 14.82
C ALA A 26 -12.76 0.00 15.85
N VAL A 27 -11.60 0.68 15.93
CA VAL A 27 -10.54 0.34 16.89
C VAL A 27 -10.88 0.70 18.34
N ASP A 28 -11.95 1.45 18.58
CA ASP A 28 -12.47 1.69 19.94
C ASP A 28 -13.07 0.42 20.55
N GLU A 29 -13.55 -0.52 19.72
CA GLU A 29 -14.18 -1.77 20.17
C GLU A 29 -13.43 -3.04 19.73
N LEU A 30 -12.68 -2.98 18.63
CA LEU A 30 -11.99 -4.11 18.03
C LEU A 30 -10.47 -3.91 18.03
N SER A 31 -9.72 -5.00 18.17
CA SER A 31 -8.26 -4.91 18.00
C SER A 31 -7.91 -4.52 16.54
N PRO A 32 -6.82 -3.75 16.30
CA PRO A 32 -6.39 -3.40 14.94
C PRO A 32 -6.22 -4.61 14.03
N ALA A 33 -5.70 -5.71 14.57
CA ALA A 33 -5.56 -6.97 13.84
C ALA A 33 -6.92 -7.54 13.40
N MET A 34 -7.94 -7.44 14.25
CA MET A 34 -9.29 -7.90 13.92
C MET A 34 -9.95 -7.02 12.86
N VAL A 35 -9.77 -5.69 12.95
CA VAL A 35 -10.25 -4.76 11.91
C VAL A 35 -9.64 -5.07 10.56
N VAL A 36 -8.32 -5.30 10.51
CA VAL A 36 -7.61 -5.75 9.30
C VAL A 36 -8.19 -7.06 8.79
N TRP A 37 -8.31 -8.06 9.66
CA TRP A 37 -8.74 -9.40 9.28
C TRP A 37 -10.15 -9.40 8.69
N VAL A 38 -11.09 -8.70 9.34
CA VAL A 38 -12.47 -8.56 8.86
C VAL A 38 -12.50 -7.85 7.51
N ARG A 39 -11.72 -6.78 7.32
CA ARG A 39 -11.67 -6.06 6.02
C ARG A 39 -11.18 -6.96 4.89
N VAL A 40 -10.09 -7.70 5.13
CA VAL A 40 -9.53 -8.63 4.13
C VAL A 40 -10.49 -9.80 3.88
N ALA A 41 -11.10 -10.35 4.92
CA ALA A 41 -12.05 -11.45 4.82
C ALA A 41 -13.33 -11.05 4.07
N LEU A 42 -13.87 -9.86 4.32
CA LEU A 42 -15.03 -9.35 3.59
C LEU A 42 -14.69 -9.10 2.11
N GLY A 43 -13.51 -8.51 1.83
CA GLY A 43 -13.02 -8.37 0.46
C GLY A 43 -12.91 -9.72 -0.25
N ALA A 44 -12.31 -10.71 0.41
CA ALA A 44 -12.22 -12.07 -0.10
C ALA A 44 -13.60 -12.71 -0.29
N LEU A 45 -14.53 -12.56 0.65
CA LEU A 45 -15.88 -13.13 0.57
C LEU A 45 -16.69 -12.56 -0.61
N ILE A 46 -16.46 -11.29 -0.96
CA ILE A 46 -17.10 -10.65 -2.11
C ILE A 46 -16.45 -11.10 -3.43
N LEU A 47 -15.11 -11.15 -3.47
CA LEU A 47 -14.39 -11.45 -4.71
C LEU A 47 -14.35 -12.95 -5.03
N LEU A 48 -14.23 -13.81 -4.03
CA LEU A 48 -14.06 -15.26 -4.21
C LEU A 48 -15.18 -15.90 -5.04
N PRO A 49 -16.49 -15.63 -4.80
CA PRO A 49 -17.57 -16.15 -5.64
C PRO A 49 -17.44 -15.72 -7.11
N ILE A 50 -17.02 -14.48 -7.37
CA ILE A 50 -16.84 -13.95 -8.73
C ILE A 50 -15.72 -14.69 -9.44
N VAL A 51 -14.59 -14.89 -8.76
CA VAL A 51 -13.43 -15.58 -9.31
C VAL A 51 -13.72 -17.07 -9.54
N LEU A 52 -14.44 -17.71 -8.62
CA LEU A 52 -14.88 -19.09 -8.75
C LEU A 52 -15.85 -19.27 -9.93
N ALA A 53 -16.83 -18.36 -10.07
CA ALA A 53 -17.79 -18.39 -11.17
C ALA A 53 -17.14 -18.18 -12.55
N ARG A 54 -16.09 -17.35 -12.62
CA ARG A 54 -15.30 -17.15 -13.84
C ARG A 54 -14.32 -18.28 -14.15
N GLY A 55 -14.08 -19.18 -13.19
CA GLY A 55 -13.09 -20.25 -13.31
C GLY A 55 -11.64 -19.74 -13.35
N ASP A 56 -11.39 -18.48 -12.97
CA ASP A 56 -10.08 -17.85 -13.12
C ASP A 56 -9.03 -18.46 -12.17
N ILE A 57 -9.45 -18.98 -11.01
CA ILE A 57 -8.56 -19.74 -10.10
C ILE A 57 -7.94 -20.95 -10.80
N LYS A 58 -8.69 -21.65 -11.66
CA LYS A 58 -8.18 -22.83 -12.38
C LYS A 58 -7.12 -22.47 -13.44
N ARG A 59 -7.05 -21.19 -13.83
CA ARG A 59 -6.08 -20.66 -14.79
C ARG A 59 -4.77 -20.23 -14.11
N LEU A 60 -4.73 -20.22 -12.78
CA LEU A 60 -3.52 -19.88 -12.03
C LEU A 60 -2.56 -21.07 -12.01
N SER A 61 -1.31 -20.82 -12.42
CA SER A 61 -0.23 -21.79 -12.23
C SER A 61 0.19 -21.86 -10.75
N VAL A 62 0.89 -22.93 -10.36
CA VAL A 62 1.52 -23.04 -9.02
C VAL A 62 2.44 -21.84 -8.77
N THR A 63 3.18 -21.40 -9.79
CA THR A 63 4.04 -20.21 -9.71
C THR A 63 3.24 -18.95 -9.40
N ASN A 64 2.06 -18.76 -10.01
CA ASN A 64 1.21 -17.60 -9.72
C ASN A 64 0.75 -17.61 -8.26
N TRP A 65 0.36 -18.78 -7.73
CA TRP A 65 0.00 -18.93 -6.32
C TRP A 65 1.14 -18.56 -5.38
N SER A 66 2.36 -19.01 -5.66
CA SER A 66 3.53 -18.60 -4.88
C SER A 66 3.72 -17.08 -4.89
N TRP A 67 3.56 -16.43 -6.04
CA TRP A 67 3.69 -14.97 -6.12
C TRP A 67 2.53 -14.21 -5.46
N ILE A 68 1.31 -14.75 -5.49
CA ILE A 68 0.17 -14.20 -4.75
C ILE A 68 0.43 -14.26 -3.24
N VAL A 69 0.97 -15.38 -2.73
CA VAL A 69 1.33 -15.52 -1.32
C VAL A 69 2.46 -14.56 -0.95
N VAL A 70 3.50 -14.45 -1.79
CA VAL A 70 4.60 -13.49 -1.58
C VAL A 70 4.07 -12.06 -1.59
N PHE A 71 3.19 -11.71 -2.53
CA PHE A 71 2.55 -10.40 -2.58
C PHE A 71 1.75 -10.13 -1.31
N ALA A 72 0.85 -11.04 -0.92
CA ALA A 72 0.04 -10.89 0.30
C ALA A 72 0.91 -10.72 1.56
N PHE A 73 2.04 -11.42 1.62
CA PHE A 73 2.97 -11.27 2.73
C PHE A 73 3.71 -9.92 2.70
N VAL A 74 4.30 -9.56 1.55
CA VAL A 74 5.14 -8.37 1.38
C VAL A 74 4.34 -7.07 1.43
N GLU A 75 3.12 -7.07 0.90
CA GLU A 75 2.28 -5.86 0.78
C GLU A 75 1.33 -5.70 1.96
N ILE A 76 0.85 -6.80 2.55
CA ILE A 76 -0.24 -6.75 3.55
C ILE A 76 0.25 -7.22 4.91
N ALA A 77 0.60 -8.51 5.06
CA ALA A 77 0.81 -9.11 6.37
C ALA A 77 2.00 -8.48 7.11
N LEU A 78 3.15 -8.37 6.44
CA LEU A 78 4.35 -7.81 7.03
C LEU A 78 4.24 -6.28 7.24
N PRO A 79 3.81 -5.47 6.25
CA PRO A 79 3.67 -4.03 6.45
C PRO A 79 2.63 -3.66 7.51
N PHE A 80 1.49 -4.35 7.57
CA PHE A 80 0.47 -4.00 8.56
C PHE A 80 0.93 -4.29 10.00
N GLY A 81 1.64 -5.39 10.21
CA GLY A 81 2.25 -5.70 11.51
C GLY A 81 3.33 -4.69 11.89
N ALA A 82 4.23 -4.39 10.96
CA ALA A 82 5.33 -3.45 11.19
C ALA A 82 4.83 -2.01 11.40
N LEU A 83 3.84 -1.58 10.62
CA LEU A 83 3.19 -0.28 10.75
C LEU A 83 2.44 -0.17 12.08
N SER A 84 1.67 -1.20 12.47
CA SER A 84 0.97 -1.19 13.76
C SER A 84 1.94 -1.11 14.94
N TYR A 85 3.08 -1.81 14.86
CA TYR A 85 4.14 -1.70 15.87
C TYR A 85 4.71 -0.27 15.94
N ALA A 86 4.95 0.35 14.78
CA ALA A 86 5.47 1.70 14.69
C ALA A 86 4.47 2.76 15.18
N GLU A 87 3.19 2.67 14.82
CA GLU A 87 2.16 3.66 15.16
C GLU A 87 1.81 3.73 16.66
N ILE A 88 2.07 2.66 17.42
CA ILE A 88 1.89 2.70 18.89
C ILE A 88 3.01 3.52 19.56
N ARG A 89 4.14 3.72 18.88
CA ARG A 89 5.37 4.32 19.43
C ARG A 89 5.73 5.66 18.79
N LEU A 90 5.36 5.86 17.53
CA LEU A 90 5.60 7.06 16.76
C LEU A 90 4.30 7.82 16.59
N SER A 91 4.37 9.15 16.59
CA SER A 91 3.22 9.96 16.26
C SER A 91 2.72 9.63 14.83
N SER A 92 1.42 9.74 14.62
CA SER A 92 0.85 9.62 13.26
C SER A 92 1.50 10.60 12.29
N SER A 93 2.00 11.73 12.81
CA SER A 93 2.73 12.71 12.04
C SER A 93 4.07 12.20 11.48
N VAL A 94 4.93 11.66 12.35
CA VAL A 94 6.21 11.08 11.92
C VAL A 94 5.99 9.91 10.96
N THR A 95 5.01 9.06 11.28
CA THR A 95 4.65 7.90 10.45
C THR A 95 4.22 8.34 9.04
N ALA A 96 3.34 9.34 8.93
CA ALA A 96 2.87 9.84 7.63
C ALA A 96 4.00 10.44 6.78
N ILE A 97 4.92 11.21 7.39
CA ILE A 97 6.09 11.76 6.69
C ILE A 97 6.99 10.65 6.16
N LEU A 98 7.24 9.61 6.97
CA LEU A 98 8.10 8.50 6.56
C LEU A 98 7.44 7.65 5.46
N ILE A 99 6.13 7.40 5.52
CA ILE A 99 5.39 6.70 4.46
C ILE A 99 5.40 7.48 3.14
N ALA A 100 5.51 8.81 3.16
CA ALA A 100 5.67 9.59 1.93
C ALA A 100 6.92 9.23 1.12
N ALA A 101 7.86 8.45 1.69
CA ALA A 101 8.99 7.88 0.96
C ALA A 101 8.62 6.69 0.04
N VAL A 102 7.47 6.03 0.24
CA VAL A 102 7.00 4.90 -0.58
C VAL A 102 6.99 5.22 -2.08
N PRO A 103 6.33 6.31 -2.57
CA PRO A 103 6.34 6.62 -3.99
C PRO A 103 7.75 6.93 -4.53
N ILE A 104 8.65 7.44 -3.69
CA ILE A 104 10.06 7.68 -4.05
C ILE A 104 10.76 6.35 -4.29
N LEU A 105 10.69 5.44 -3.32
CA LEU A 105 11.32 4.14 -3.39
C LEU A 105 10.73 3.31 -4.53
N SER A 106 9.40 3.32 -4.69
CA SER A 106 8.70 2.66 -5.80
C SER A 106 9.19 3.15 -7.17
N ALA A 107 9.35 4.48 -7.35
CA ALA A 107 9.85 5.05 -8.59
C ALA A 107 11.31 4.66 -8.88
N ILE A 108 12.16 4.64 -7.84
CA ILE A 108 13.56 4.21 -7.97
C ILE A 108 13.65 2.74 -8.35
N ILE A 109 12.89 1.87 -7.67
CA ILE A 109 12.89 0.43 -7.96
C ILE A 109 12.34 0.21 -9.38
N GLY A 110 11.19 0.81 -9.73
CA GLY A 110 10.57 0.69 -11.05
C GLY A 110 11.49 1.10 -12.19
N TRP A 111 12.24 2.20 -12.02
CA TRP A 111 13.27 2.62 -12.97
C TRP A 111 14.45 1.64 -13.04
N ARG A 112 14.95 1.17 -11.89
CA ARG A 112 16.09 0.23 -11.82
C ARG A 112 15.80 -1.12 -12.48
N ILE A 113 14.58 -1.62 -12.37
CA ILE A 113 14.16 -2.90 -12.95
C ILE A 113 13.60 -2.76 -14.37
N GLY A 114 13.54 -1.53 -14.90
CA GLY A 114 13.14 -1.25 -16.29
C GLY A 114 11.63 -1.35 -16.57
N ILE A 115 10.78 -1.25 -15.55
CA ILE A 115 9.31 -1.14 -15.75
C ILE A 115 8.92 0.29 -16.10
N ASP A 116 9.54 1.25 -15.43
CA ASP A 116 9.28 2.66 -15.65
C ASP A 116 10.34 3.27 -16.57
N ASP A 117 9.91 4.18 -17.45
CA ASP A 117 10.81 5.06 -18.18
C ASP A 117 11.67 5.91 -17.22
N ARG A 118 12.74 6.53 -17.75
CA ARG A 118 13.59 7.45 -16.99
C ARG A 118 12.74 8.40 -16.16
N ILE A 119 13.08 8.53 -14.87
CA ILE A 119 12.37 9.41 -13.94
C ILE A 119 12.34 10.83 -14.53
N SER A 120 11.16 11.25 -14.98
CA SER A 120 11.00 12.54 -15.66
C SER A 120 11.14 13.69 -14.67
N LYS A 121 11.60 14.85 -15.15
CA LYS A 121 11.69 16.07 -14.31
C LYS A 121 10.34 16.42 -13.68
N SER A 122 9.24 16.19 -14.38
CA SER A 122 7.88 16.41 -13.89
C SER A 122 7.52 15.45 -12.75
N ARG A 123 7.87 14.16 -12.85
CA ARG A 123 7.66 13.17 -11.78
C ARG A 123 8.45 13.54 -10.53
N THR A 124 9.72 13.91 -10.69
CA THR A 124 10.57 14.35 -9.56
C THR A 124 10.01 15.60 -8.89
N LEU A 125 9.54 16.58 -9.66
CA LEU A 125 8.96 17.80 -9.11
C LEU A 125 7.64 17.52 -8.37
N GLY A 126 6.75 16.71 -8.94
CA GLY A 126 5.50 16.32 -8.30
C GLY A 126 5.73 15.56 -6.99
N LEU A 127 6.73 14.67 -6.96
CA LEU A 127 7.14 13.94 -5.77
C LEU A 127 7.71 14.87 -4.69
N ALA A 128 8.58 15.81 -5.08
CA ALA A 128 9.11 16.82 -4.17
C ALA A 128 8.01 17.69 -3.56
N ILE A 129 7.08 18.18 -4.39
CA ILE A 129 5.91 18.95 -3.94
C ILE A 129 5.05 18.11 -2.98
N GLY A 130 4.81 16.84 -3.30
CA GLY A 130 4.06 15.93 -2.44
C GLY A 130 4.71 15.76 -1.06
N VAL A 131 6.02 15.51 -1.01
CA VAL A 131 6.78 15.39 0.24
C VAL A 131 6.72 16.70 1.04
N ILE A 132 6.93 17.86 0.40
CA ILE A 132 6.84 19.17 1.06
C ILE A 132 5.43 19.40 1.62
N GLY A 133 4.39 19.03 0.85
CA GLY A 133 3.01 19.12 1.28
C GLY A 133 2.73 18.27 2.52
N VAL A 134 3.20 17.02 2.54
CA VAL A 134 3.09 16.14 3.72
C VAL A 134 3.81 16.76 4.92
N VAL A 135 5.06 17.19 4.76
CA VAL A 135 5.83 17.83 5.85
C VAL A 135 5.13 19.07 6.40
N THR A 136 4.52 19.88 5.52
CA THR A 136 3.83 21.12 5.91
C THR A 136 2.50 20.85 6.62
N LEU A 137 1.72 19.87 6.15
CA LEU A 137 0.45 19.47 6.78
C LEU A 137 0.66 18.82 8.14
N VAL A 138 1.75 18.07 8.28
CA VAL A 138 1.93 17.11 9.36
C VAL A 138 2.90 17.59 10.45
N GLY A 139 3.88 18.43 10.09
CA GLY A 139 4.92 18.94 10.99
C GLY A 139 6.02 17.93 11.30
N ILE A 140 7.18 18.40 11.76
CA ILE A 140 8.33 17.54 12.11
C ILE A 140 8.37 17.39 13.64
N ASP A 141 7.97 16.23 14.15
CA ASP A 141 8.04 15.90 15.58
C ASP A 141 8.82 14.59 15.81
N ILE A 142 10.10 14.58 15.44
CA ILE A 142 10.96 13.40 15.55
C ILE A 142 11.54 13.34 16.97
N ARG A 143 10.90 12.57 17.85
CA ARG A 143 11.53 12.08 19.09
C ARG A 143 12.41 10.88 18.72
N GLY A 144 13.73 11.11 18.70
CA GLY A 144 14.73 10.29 18.01
C GLY A 144 15.27 9.08 18.76
N ASP A 145 14.54 8.51 19.72
CA ASP A 145 15.01 7.46 20.62
C ASP A 145 14.53 6.04 20.29
N ASP A 146 13.48 5.86 19.47
CA ASP A 146 12.94 4.54 19.11
C ASP A 146 13.31 4.09 17.68
N TRP A 147 14.57 3.67 17.50
CA TRP A 147 15.11 3.20 16.22
C TRP A 147 14.46 1.92 15.70
N LEU A 148 13.93 1.07 16.59
CA LEU A 148 13.19 -0.14 16.18
C LEU A 148 11.90 0.23 15.46
N SER A 149 11.19 1.25 15.95
CA SER A 149 9.96 1.73 15.31
C SER A 149 10.23 2.33 13.94
N VAL A 150 11.34 3.08 13.81
CA VAL A 150 11.78 3.59 12.51
C VAL A 150 12.15 2.45 11.56
N ALA A 151 12.84 1.41 12.05
CA ALA A 151 13.16 0.22 11.25
C ALA A 151 11.91 -0.56 10.81
N ALA A 152 10.90 -0.69 11.68
CA ALA A 152 9.60 -1.29 11.36
C ALA A 152 8.85 -0.49 10.28
N LEU A 153 8.91 0.85 10.35
CA LEU A 153 8.43 1.72 9.27
C LEU A 153 9.22 1.52 7.98
N GLY A 154 10.54 1.34 8.06
CA GLY A 154 11.38 0.97 6.92
C GLY A 154 10.90 -0.32 6.23
N ILE A 155 10.57 -1.36 7.01
CA ILE A 155 9.96 -2.60 6.50
C ILE A 155 8.64 -2.31 5.77
N THR A 156 7.79 -1.48 6.37
CA THR A 156 6.50 -1.07 5.76
C THR A 156 6.72 -0.36 4.43
N ILE A 157 7.64 0.59 4.37
CA ILE A 157 7.96 1.37 3.17
C ILE A 157 8.49 0.47 2.05
N VAL A 158 9.38 -0.46 2.40
CA VAL A 158 9.90 -1.46 1.46
C VAL A 158 8.77 -2.35 0.95
N GLY A 159 7.94 -2.90 1.85
CA GLY A 159 6.80 -3.74 1.50
C GLY A 159 5.87 -3.07 0.50
N TYR A 160 5.33 -1.90 0.85
CA TYR A 160 4.45 -1.10 0.00
C TYR A 160 5.07 -0.68 -1.33
N SER A 161 6.40 -0.60 -1.42
CA SER A 161 7.09 -0.28 -2.67
C SER A 161 7.28 -1.50 -3.57
N PHE A 162 7.45 -2.70 -2.99
CA PHE A 162 7.69 -3.93 -3.74
C PHE A 162 6.40 -4.66 -4.12
N GLY A 163 5.33 -4.59 -3.34
CA GLY A 163 4.09 -5.31 -3.63
C GLY A 163 3.51 -5.01 -5.02
N PRO A 164 3.27 -3.73 -5.39
CA PRO A 164 2.79 -3.39 -6.73
C PRO A 164 3.71 -3.86 -7.85
N ILE A 165 5.03 -3.90 -7.58
CA ILE A 165 6.04 -4.37 -8.53
C ILE A 165 5.96 -5.88 -8.75
N ILE A 166 5.70 -6.66 -7.70
CA ILE A 166 5.46 -8.11 -7.82
C ILE A 166 4.26 -8.35 -8.73
N VAL A 167 3.17 -7.62 -8.53
CA VAL A 167 1.97 -7.73 -9.37
C VAL A 167 2.30 -7.37 -10.83
N ALA A 168 2.96 -6.22 -11.04
CA ALA A 168 3.30 -5.73 -12.37
C ALA A 168 4.28 -6.63 -13.15
N THR A 169 5.16 -7.37 -12.46
CA THR A 169 6.19 -8.21 -13.10
C THR A 169 5.81 -9.68 -13.17
N LYS A 170 5.37 -10.26 -12.05
CA LYS A 170 5.16 -11.70 -11.89
C LYS A 170 3.72 -12.13 -12.17
N LEU A 171 2.76 -11.23 -12.00
CA LEU A 171 1.34 -11.54 -12.13
C LEU A 171 0.66 -10.79 -13.29
N SER A 172 1.41 -10.09 -14.14
CA SER A 172 0.88 -9.32 -15.29
C SER A 172 0.13 -10.16 -16.33
N ARG A 173 0.40 -11.46 -16.40
CA ARG A 173 -0.27 -12.41 -17.31
C ARG A 173 -1.38 -13.23 -16.64
N ALA A 174 -1.52 -13.11 -15.31
CA ALA A 174 -2.58 -13.80 -14.59
C ALA A 174 -3.91 -13.05 -14.76
N PRO A 175 -5.06 -13.74 -14.65
CA PRO A 175 -6.36 -13.08 -14.70
C PRO A 175 -6.46 -12.02 -13.60
N ALA A 176 -6.69 -10.76 -13.96
CA ALA A 176 -6.69 -9.63 -13.02
C ALA A 176 -7.72 -9.74 -11.89
N MET A 177 -8.77 -10.55 -12.07
CA MET A 177 -9.77 -10.80 -11.02
C MET A 177 -9.30 -11.82 -9.98
N ALA A 178 -8.34 -12.67 -10.33
CA ALA A 178 -7.84 -13.75 -9.50
C ALA A 178 -6.53 -13.41 -8.77
N VAL A 179 -6.05 -12.17 -8.91
CA VAL A 179 -4.82 -11.63 -8.33
C VAL A 179 -5.14 -10.45 -7.45
#